data_AF-A0A523WYR5-F1
#
_entry.id   AF-A0A523WYR5-F1
#
_cell.length_a   1.000
_cell.length_b   1.000
_cell.length_c   1.000
_cell.angle_alpha   90.00
_cell.angle_beta   90.00
_cell.angle_gamma   90.00
#
_symmetry.space_group_name_H-M   'P 1'
#
loop_
_entity.id
_entity.type
_entity.pdbx_description
1 polymer ?
#
loop_
_entity_poly.entity_id
_entity_poly.type
_entity_poly.pdbx_seq_one_letter_code
_entity_poly.pdbx_strand_id
1 'polypeptide(L)'
;MSDDHALITSGPYRYVRHPSYLGYFLMFSGLLLTWLNLVALIPLVAIPGYAQIAVTEEEMLKQRFGDEYLRYMESTGRFIPKRT
;
A
#
# COMPACT_ATOMS: atom_id res chain seq x y z
N MET A 1 -16.94 5.85 6.73
CA MET A 1 -16.90 4.80 5.69
C MET A 1 -18.33 4.32 5.49
N SER A 2 -18.80 4.29 4.25
CA SER A 2 -20.13 3.83 3.83
C SER A 2 -20.34 2.33 4.05
N ASP A 3 -21.59 1.90 4.23
CA ASP A 3 -21.93 0.52 4.57
C ASP A 3 -21.71 -0.52 3.46
N ASP A 4 -21.52 -0.08 2.21
CA ASP A 4 -21.22 -0.92 1.04
C ASP A 4 -19.72 -1.22 0.83
N HIS A 5 -18.87 -1.00 1.82
CA HIS A 5 -17.44 -1.30 1.68
C HIS A 5 -17.22 -2.83 1.66
N ALA A 6 -16.96 -3.37 0.47
CA ALA A 6 -16.53 -4.76 0.28
C ALA A 6 -15.01 -4.87 0.25
N LEU A 7 -14.46 -5.98 0.75
CA LEU A 7 -13.04 -6.26 0.68
C LEU A 7 -12.65 -6.66 -0.76
N ILE A 8 -11.90 -5.80 -1.45
CA ILE A 8 -11.43 -6.06 -2.81
C ILE A 8 -10.05 -6.73 -2.75
N THR A 9 -9.99 -8.01 -3.11
CA THR A 9 -8.75 -8.79 -3.17
C THR A 9 -8.33 -9.15 -4.62
N SER A 10 -9.10 -8.69 -5.61
CA SER A 10 -8.87 -8.98 -7.03
C SER A 10 -7.87 -8.03 -7.70
N GLY A 11 -7.24 -8.50 -8.78
CA GLY A 11 -6.34 -7.68 -9.60
C GLY A 11 -5.02 -7.34 -8.88
N PRO A 12 -4.55 -6.08 -8.88
CA PRO A 12 -3.27 -5.71 -8.27
C PRO A 12 -3.25 -5.95 -6.75
N TYR A 13 -4.43 -5.84 -6.10
CA TYR A 13 -4.61 -6.14 -4.68
C TYR A 13 -4.32 -7.60 -4.33
N ARG A 14 -4.34 -8.53 -5.29
CA ARG A 14 -3.95 -9.93 -5.06
C ARG A 14 -2.46 -10.08 -4.74
N TYR A 15 -1.62 -9.17 -5.24
CA TYR A 15 -0.17 -9.26 -5.13
C TYR A 15 0.36 -8.41 -3.98
N VAL A 16 -0.18 -7.22 -3.81
CA VAL A 16 0.20 -6.27 -2.75
C VAL A 16 -1.04 -5.62 -2.16
N ARG A 17 -1.07 -5.42 -0.85
CA ARG A 17 -2.21 -4.77 -0.18
C ARG A 17 -2.35 -3.29 -0.53
N HIS A 18 -1.22 -2.67 -0.89
CA HIS A 18 -1.08 -1.24 -1.08
C HIS A 18 -0.50 -0.90 -2.47
N PRO A 19 -1.16 -1.30 -3.59
CA PRO A 19 -0.61 -1.11 -4.95
C PRO A 19 -0.45 0.36 -5.33
N SER A 20 -1.34 1.23 -4.84
CA SER A 20 -1.26 2.68 -5.09
C SER A 20 0.02 3.30 -4.49
N TYR A 21 0.42 2.83 -3.31
CA TYR A 21 1.66 3.29 -2.66
C TYR A 21 2.90 2.83 -3.42
N LEU A 22 2.88 1.62 -3.98
CA LEU A 22 3.93 1.15 -4.89
C LEU A 22 3.98 2.02 -6.16
N GLY A 23 2.83 2.41 -6.71
CA GLY A 23 2.73 3.35 -7.82
C GLY A 23 3.35 4.71 -7.50
N TYR A 24 3.05 5.28 -6.32
CA TYR A 24 3.69 6.50 -5.86
C TYR A 24 5.21 6.36 -5.75
N PHE A 25 5.69 5.25 -5.18
CA PHE A 25 7.11 4.98 -5.07
C PHE A 25 7.79 4.93 -6.46
N LEU A 26 7.19 4.25 -7.43
CA LEU A 26 7.68 4.17 -8.80
C LEU A 26 7.66 5.53 -9.51
N MET A 27 6.59 6.31 -9.34
CA MET A 27 6.46 7.65 -9.90
C MET A 27 7.56 8.58 -9.38
N PHE A 28 7.78 8.61 -8.07
CA PHE A 28 8.83 9.45 -7.47
C PHE A 28 10.24 8.96 -7.83
N SER A 29 10.45 7.65 -7.94
CA SER A 29 11.71 7.09 -8.43
C SER A 29 11.99 7.53 -9.87
N GLY A 30 10.99 7.50 -10.76
CA GLY A 30 11.11 7.99 -12.12
C GLY A 30 11.38 9.49 -12.20
N LEU A 31 10.72 10.29 -11.35
CA LEU A 31 10.98 11.74 -11.25
C LEU A 31 12.41 12.03 -10.83
N LEU A 32 12.92 11.31 -9.83
CA LEU A 32 14.29 11.42 -9.34
C LEU A 32 15.32 11.07 -10.42
N LEU A 33 15.07 10.01 -11.19
CA LEU A 33 15.93 9.63 -12.31
C LEU A 33 15.92 10.63 -13.46
N THR A 34 14.82 11.38 -13.66
CA THR A 34 14.71 12.33 -14.77
C THR A 34 15.40 13.66 -14.46
N TRP A 35 15.26 14.18 -13.24
CA TRP A 35 15.76 15.52 -12.89
C TRP A 35 17.08 15.50 -12.09
N LEU A 36 17.47 14.37 -11.47
CA LEU A 36 18.65 14.22 -10.59
C LEU A 36 18.88 15.39 -9.62
N ASN A 37 17.81 16.03 -9.16
CA ASN A 37 17.85 17.20 -8.29
C ASN A 37 17.45 16.81 -6.87
N LEU A 38 18.07 17.42 -5.86
CA LEU A 38 17.76 17.25 -4.44
C LEU A 38 16.28 17.49 -4.10
N VAL A 39 15.59 18.35 -4.87
CA VAL A 39 14.14 18.57 -4.73
C VAL A 39 13.34 17.28 -4.95
N ALA A 40 13.83 16.35 -5.78
CA ALA A 40 13.20 15.07 -6.01
C ALA A 40 13.30 14.10 -4.81
N LEU A 41 14.05 14.46 -3.76
CA LEU A 41 14.10 13.70 -2.50
C LEU A 41 12.97 14.06 -1.53
N ILE A 42 12.33 15.22 -1.71
CA ILE A 42 11.24 15.69 -0.83
C ILE A 42 10.10 14.65 -0.67
N PRO A 43 9.63 13.98 -1.75
CA PRO A 43 8.59 12.97 -1.62
C PRO A 43 9.00 11.72 -0.84
N LEU A 44 10.31 11.40 -0.80
CA LEU A 44 10.81 10.25 -0.03
C LEU A 44 10.62 10.47 1.48
N VAL A 45 10.60 11.73 1.94
CA VAL A 45 10.32 12.08 3.34
C VAL A 45 8.89 11.69 3.73
N ALA A 46 7.98 11.55 2.78
CA ALA A 46 6.60 11.12 3.05
C ALA A 46 6.46 9.60 3.22
N ILE A 47 7.48 8.80 2.88
CA ILE A 47 7.45 7.32 2.99
C ILE A 47 7.04 6.83 4.39
N PRO A 48 7.59 7.35 5.51
CA PRO A 48 7.20 6.92 6.85
C PRO A 48 5.74 7.27 7.16
N GLY A 49 5.27 8.43 6.70
CA GLY A 49 3.87 8.85 6.87
C GLY A 49 2.91 7.91 6.14
N TYR A 50 3.24 7.55 4.89
CA TYR A 50 2.47 6.57 4.14
C TYR A 50 2.48 5.17 4.78
N ALA A 51 3.61 4.75 5.36
CA ALA A 51 3.68 3.49 6.10
C ALA A 51 2.78 3.51 7.35
N GLN A 52 2.71 4.64 8.05
CA GLN A 52 1.81 4.78 9.20
C GLN A 52 0.34 4.75 8.77
N ILE A 53 -0.04 5.48 7.73
CA ILE A 53 -1.40 5.47 7.18
C ILE A 53 -1.79 4.06 6.77
N ALA A 54 -0.92 3.35 6.06
CA ALA A 54 -1.15 1.97 5.67
C ALA A 54 -1.41 1.08 6.89
N VAL A 55 -0.64 1.21 7.97
CA VAL A 55 -0.88 0.43 9.21
C VAL A 55 -2.22 0.79 9.84
N THR A 56 -2.58 2.07 9.93
CA THR A 56 -3.89 2.49 10.45
C THR A 56 -5.04 1.95 9.59
N GLU A 57 -4.91 1.97 8.26
CA GLU A 57 -5.88 1.35 7.35
C GLU A 57 -6.00 -0.16 7.59
N GLU A 58 -4.87 -0.87 7.74
CA GLU A 58 -4.90 -2.30 8.02
C GLU A 58 -5.61 -2.61 9.34
N GLU A 59 -5.42 -1.82 10.39
CA GLU A 59 -6.12 -2.00 11.67
C GLU A 59 -7.62 -1.74 11.53
N MET A 60 -8.03 -0.73 10.77
CA MET A 60 -9.45 -0.49 10.47
C MET A 60 -10.07 -1.64 9.67
N LEU A 61 -9.34 -2.19 8.69
CA LEU A 61 -9.79 -3.33 7.90
C LEU A 61 -9.89 -4.60 8.73
N LYS A 62 -8.95 -4.85 9.65
CA LYS A 62 -9.04 -5.95 10.62
C LYS A 62 -10.27 -5.83 11.51
N GLN A 63 -10.57 -4.63 12.01
CA GLN A 63 -11.75 -4.41 12.86
C GLN A 63 -13.07 -4.66 12.13
N ARG A 64 -13.14 -4.35 10.83
CA ARG A 64 -14.39 -4.49 10.04
C ARG A 64 -14.57 -5.86 9.39
N PHE A 65 -13.49 -6.44 8.85
CA PHE A 65 -13.54 -7.69 8.08
C PHE A 65 -12.98 -8.91 8.84
N GLY A 66 -12.32 -8.70 9.98
CA GLY A 66 -11.84 -9.77 10.87
C GLY A 66 -11.04 -10.84 10.14
N ASP A 67 -11.54 -12.08 10.23
CA ASP A 67 -10.90 -13.28 9.67
C ASP A 67 -10.78 -13.28 8.14
N GLU A 68 -11.65 -12.56 7.43
CA GLU A 68 -11.55 -12.42 5.97
C GLU A 68 -10.29 -11.64 5.59
N TYR A 69 -10.01 -10.55 6.31
CA TYR A 69 -8.81 -9.75 6.10
C TYR A 69 -7.55 -10.46 6.57
N LEU A 70 -7.60 -11.21 7.67
CA LEU A 70 -6.47 -12.00 8.15
C LEU A 70 -6.03 -13.05 7.11
N ARG A 71 -6.97 -13.79 6.52
CA ARG A 71 -6.69 -14.75 5.42
C ARG A 71 -6.11 -14.06 4.18
N TYR A 72 -6.58 -12.85 3.88
CA TYR A 72 -6.00 -12.05 2.80
C TYR A 72 -4.56 -11.60 3.12
N MET A 73 -4.24 -11.25 4.36
CA MET A 73 -2.89 -10.88 4.80
C MET A 73 -1.89 -12.05 4.76
N GLU A 74 -2.35 -13.29 4.85
CA GLU A 74 -1.51 -14.48 4.73
C GLU A 74 -0.97 -14.62 3.31
N SER A 75 -1.85 -14.51 2.32
CA SER A 75 -1.55 -14.69 0.89
C SER A 75 -0.94 -13.45 0.21
N THR A 76 -1.14 -12.26 0.79
CA THR A 76 -0.74 -10.98 0.16
C THR A 76 0.27 -10.24 1.02
N GLY A 77 1.34 -9.70 0.40
CA GLY A 77 2.32 -8.89 1.12
C GLY A 77 1.92 -7.42 1.26
N ARG A 78 2.51 -6.70 2.22
CA ARG A 78 2.17 -5.28 2.50
C ARG A 78 2.57 -4.36 1.34
N PHE A 79 3.84 -4.43 0.93
CA PHE A 79 4.42 -3.60 -0.15
C PHE A 79 5.11 -4.42 -1.25
N ILE A 80 5.52 -5.65 -0.94
CA ILE A 80 6.18 -6.57 -1.86
C ILE A 80 5.37 -7.86 -1.86
N PRO A 81 5.12 -8.49 -3.03
CA PRO A 81 4.38 -9.74 -3.10
C PRO A 81 5.06 -10.83 -2.28
N LYS A 82 4.25 -11.55 -1.49
CA LYS A 82 4.71 -12.78 -0.86
C LYS A 82 4.83 -13.84 -1.96
N ARG A 83 6.03 -14.39 -2.13
CA ARG A 83 6.23 -15.63 -2.88
C ARG A 83 5.69 -16.76 -1.99
N THR A 84 4.45 -17.18 -2.24
CA THR A 84 3.90 -18.43 -1.71
C THR A 84 3.25 -19.14 -2.88
#